data_AF-A0A2E8DP82-F1
#
_entry.id   AF-A0A2E8DP82-F1
#
_cell.length_a   1.000
_cell.length_b   1.000
_cell.length_c   1.000
_cell.angle_alpha   90.00
_cell.angle_beta   90.00
_cell.angle_gamma   90.00
#
_symmetry.space_group_name_H-M   'P 1'
#
loop_
_entity.id
_entity.type
_entity.pdbx_description
1 polymer ?
#
loop_
_entity_poly.entity_id
_entity_poly.type
_entity_poly.pdbx_seq_one_letter_code
_entity_poly.pdbx_strand_id
1 'polypeptide(L)'
;MQRRDFLKIATVSGLTTTTAVLSSVPINLLSHQGRNVLFIAVDDLKPLIGAYGATQAHTPHIDRLAKRGIIFKNNHCQQAVCGPSRAIVWDLKTTMLSILPDVVILPQYFMNHGYITRATGKIYDGRCIDNGRGWVSQDVPSWSRPARKVNGTRYARQIVQRLSLCHQWH
;
A
#
# COMPACT_ATOMS: atom_id res chain seq x y z
N MET A 1 37.39 2.27 -25.55
CA MET A 1 36.50 1.35 -24.83
C MET A 1 36.05 2.07 -23.54
N GLN A 2 34.74 2.15 -23.26
CA GLN A 2 34.22 2.02 -21.88
C GLN A 2 34.42 3.12 -20.86
N ARG A 3 33.81 2.91 -19.68
CA ARG A 3 34.32 3.23 -18.32
C ARG A 3 35.16 4.52 -18.21
N ARG A 4 34.70 5.64 -18.80
CA ARG A 4 35.49 6.88 -18.90
C ARG A 4 34.61 8.13 -18.99
N ASP A 5 33.70 8.34 -18.04
CA ASP A 5 33.08 9.67 -17.81
C ASP A 5 33.30 10.18 -16.37
N PHE A 6 34.14 9.52 -15.59
CA PHE A 6 34.78 10.12 -14.42
C PHE A 6 36.04 10.85 -14.89
N LEU A 7 36.17 12.14 -14.52
CA LEU A 7 37.32 13.04 -14.73
C LEU A 7 37.30 13.90 -16.01
N LYS A 8 36.39 14.88 -16.06
CA LYS A 8 36.58 16.12 -16.87
C LYS A 8 36.40 17.41 -16.06
N ILE A 9 36.72 17.41 -14.78
CA ILE A 9 36.87 18.65 -13.99
C ILE A 9 38.26 18.63 -13.35
N ALA A 10 39.29 18.86 -14.16
CA ALA A 10 40.63 19.16 -13.67
C ALA A 10 41.40 19.85 -14.79
N THR A 11 41.26 21.18 -14.91
CA THR A 11 42.25 22.09 -15.48
C THR A 11 41.71 23.51 -15.33
N VAL A 12 42.07 24.21 -14.24
CA VAL A 12 42.46 25.64 -14.27
C VAL A 12 43.34 25.88 -13.04
N SER A 13 44.64 26.04 -13.28
CA SER A 13 45.60 26.69 -12.41
C SER A 13 45.36 28.20 -12.48
N GLY A 14 45.24 28.87 -11.34
CA GLY A 14 45.14 30.33 -11.30
C GLY A 14 44.64 30.84 -9.97
N LEU A 15 45.53 31.45 -9.19
CA LEU A 15 45.25 32.14 -7.94
C LEU A 15 44.43 33.40 -8.23
N THR A 16 43.11 33.29 -8.18
CA THR A 16 42.19 34.44 -8.11
C THR A 16 41.26 34.22 -6.92
N THR A 17 41.29 35.14 -5.98
CA THR A 17 40.41 35.26 -4.82
C THR A 17 38.96 35.48 -5.28
N THR A 18 38.29 34.42 -5.71
CA THR A 18 36.85 34.43 -5.95
C THR A 18 36.16 34.12 -4.62
N THR A 19 35.60 35.16 -4.01
CA THR A 19 34.59 35.02 -2.94
C THR A 19 33.52 34.05 -3.44
N ALA A 20 33.51 32.84 -2.91
CA ALA A 20 32.48 31.85 -3.19
C ALA A 20 31.16 32.40 -2.63
N VAL A 21 30.37 33.03 -3.50
CA VAL A 21 28.98 33.33 -3.21
C VAL A 21 28.30 31.96 -3.09
N LEU A 22 28.12 31.49 -1.86
CA LEU A 22 27.19 30.40 -1.56
C LEU A 22 25.79 30.91 -1.92
N SER A 23 25.42 30.81 -3.19
CA SER A 23 24.02 30.87 -3.59
C SER A 23 23.36 29.66 -2.95
N SER A 24 22.67 29.89 -1.83
CA SER A 24 21.80 28.93 -1.17
C SER A 24 20.74 28.52 -2.17
N VAL A 25 20.98 27.45 -2.93
CA VAL A 25 19.93 26.83 -3.74
C VAL A 25 18.87 26.40 -2.74
N PRO A 26 17.64 26.96 -2.79
CA PRO A 26 16.58 26.48 -1.94
C PRO A 26 16.33 25.04 -2.35
N ILE A 27 16.69 24.10 -1.48
CA ILE A 27 16.25 22.71 -1.59
C ILE A 27 14.74 22.79 -1.39
N ASN A 28 14.01 22.84 -2.50
CA ASN A 28 12.57 22.62 -2.49
C ASN A 28 12.37 21.18 -2.02
N LEU A 29 12.22 21.01 -0.70
CA LEU A 29 11.59 19.85 -0.10
C LEU A 29 10.18 19.84 -0.67
N LEU A 30 10.00 19.13 -1.78
CA LEU A 30 8.69 18.81 -2.32
C LEU A 30 7.94 18.08 -1.20
N SER A 31 7.16 18.82 -0.43
CA SER A 31 6.19 18.23 0.47
C SER A 31 5.34 17.32 -0.40
N HIS A 32 5.37 16.01 -0.14
CA HIS A 32 4.61 15.05 -0.89
C HIS A 32 3.11 15.32 -0.62
N GLN A 33 2.50 16.23 -1.39
CA GLN A 33 1.08 16.60 -1.36
C GLN A 33 0.21 15.48 -1.97
N GLY A 34 0.60 14.22 -1.76
CA GLY A 34 -0.11 13.04 -2.21
C GLY A 34 -1.35 12.79 -1.37
N ARG A 35 -2.44 12.36 -2.01
CA ARG A 35 -3.65 11.93 -1.29
C ARG A 35 -3.36 10.64 -0.53
N ASN A 36 -3.82 10.55 0.71
CA ASN A 36 -3.77 9.29 1.45
C ASN A 36 -4.75 8.28 0.84
N VAL A 37 -4.29 7.04 0.65
CA VAL A 37 -5.10 5.95 0.13
C VAL A 37 -5.36 4.94 1.25
N LEU A 38 -6.64 4.68 1.55
CA LEU A 38 -7.06 3.63 2.47
C LEU A 38 -7.70 2.49 1.68
N PHE A 39 -7.01 1.36 1.61
CA PHE A 39 -7.53 0.15 1.00
C PHE A 39 -8.16 -0.77 2.05
N ILE A 40 -9.45 -1.06 1.91
CA ILE A 40 -10.21 -1.93 2.83
C ILE A 40 -10.62 -3.19 2.07
N ALA A 41 -10.05 -4.33 2.44
CA ALA A 41 -10.43 -5.64 1.93
C ALA A 41 -11.19 -6.41 3.02
N VAL A 42 -12.35 -6.99 2.65
CA VAL A 42 -13.17 -7.81 3.54
C VAL A 42 -13.15 -9.24 3.02
N ASP A 43 -12.84 -10.20 3.89
CA ASP A 43 -12.81 -11.63 3.51
C ASP A 43 -14.24 -12.18 3.43
N ASP A 44 -14.54 -12.96 2.39
CA ASP A 44 -15.81 -13.64 2.15
C ASP A 44 -17.07 -12.76 2.19
N LEU A 45 -16.94 -11.45 1.90
CA LEU A 45 -18.07 -10.55 1.84
C LEU A 45 -18.90 -10.77 0.56
N LYS A 46 -20.06 -11.39 0.71
CA LYS A 46 -21.10 -11.42 -0.32
C LYS A 46 -21.75 -10.03 -0.47
N PRO A 47 -22.32 -9.68 -1.64
CA PRO A 47 -23.00 -8.41 -1.88
C PRO A 47 -24.37 -8.32 -1.17
N LEU A 48 -24.43 -8.74 0.09
CA LEU A 48 -25.61 -8.74 0.95
C LEU A 48 -25.71 -7.46 1.78
N ILE A 49 -25.17 -6.34 1.28
CA ILE A 49 -25.16 -5.04 1.97
C ILE A 49 -26.13 -4.06 1.32
N GLY A 50 -26.59 -3.06 2.08
CA GLY A 50 -27.58 -2.08 1.63
C GLY A 50 -27.16 -1.33 0.36
N ALA A 51 -25.88 -1.03 0.22
CA ALA A 51 -25.30 -0.42 -0.98
C ALA A 51 -25.53 -1.21 -2.29
N TYR A 52 -25.75 -2.53 -2.23
CA TYR A 52 -26.10 -3.38 -3.38
C TYR A 52 -27.61 -3.71 -3.44
N GLY A 53 -28.45 -3.09 -2.59
CA GLY A 53 -29.90 -3.28 -2.57
C GLY A 53 -30.38 -4.41 -1.66
N ALA A 54 -29.49 -5.04 -0.87
CA ALA A 54 -29.90 -6.06 0.09
C ALA A 54 -30.62 -5.44 1.29
N THR A 55 -31.72 -6.06 1.72
CA THR A 55 -32.52 -5.61 2.88
C THR A 55 -32.21 -6.39 4.16
N GLN A 56 -31.45 -7.48 4.05
CA GLN A 56 -31.20 -8.42 5.15
C GLN A 56 -30.12 -7.91 6.13
N ALA A 57 -29.07 -7.25 5.64
CA ALA A 57 -27.99 -6.75 6.48
C ALA A 57 -28.14 -5.25 6.76
N HIS A 58 -27.99 -4.87 8.04
CA HIS A 58 -27.96 -3.47 8.44
C HIS A 58 -26.54 -2.91 8.35
N THR A 59 -26.24 -2.13 7.29
CA THR A 59 -24.87 -1.64 6.98
C THR A 59 -24.75 -0.11 6.86
N PRO A 60 -25.22 0.69 7.84
CA PRO A 60 -25.37 2.14 7.68
C PRO A 60 -24.07 2.89 7.37
N HIS A 61 -22.92 2.41 7.86
CA HIS A 61 -21.63 3.04 7.60
C HIS A 61 -21.08 2.75 6.20
N ILE A 62 -21.27 1.53 5.71
CA ILE A 62 -20.85 1.16 4.35
C ILE A 62 -21.76 1.85 3.33
N ASP A 63 -23.07 1.91 3.61
CA ASP A 63 -24.03 2.58 2.75
C ASP A 63 -23.75 4.09 2.68
N ARG A 64 -23.35 4.71 3.80
CA ARG A 64 -22.92 6.12 3.83
C ARG A 64 -21.65 6.36 3.02
N LEU A 65 -20.69 5.44 3.06
CA LEU A 65 -19.47 5.52 2.23
C LEU A 65 -19.84 5.39 0.75
N ALA A 66 -20.70 4.44 0.41
CA ALA A 66 -21.17 4.18 -0.94
C ALA A 66 -21.90 5.40 -1.55
N LYS A 67 -22.71 6.11 -0.76
CA LYS A 67 -23.37 7.37 -1.17
C LYS A 67 -22.41 8.51 -1.52
N ARG A 68 -21.19 8.49 -0.98
CA ARG A 68 -20.16 9.53 -1.19
C ARG A 68 -19.14 9.15 -2.26
N GLY A 69 -19.27 7.97 -2.86
CA GLY A 69 -18.30 7.42 -3.80
C GLY A 69 -18.97 6.78 -5.00
N ILE A 70 -18.23 5.88 -5.66
CA ILE A 70 -18.69 5.13 -6.83
C ILE A 70 -18.85 3.67 -6.43
N ILE A 71 -19.96 3.05 -6.84
CA ILE A 71 -20.25 1.64 -6.62
C ILE A 71 -20.10 0.90 -7.94
N PHE A 72 -19.25 -0.13 -7.95
CA PHE A 72 -19.09 -1.03 -9.09
C PHE A 72 -20.06 -2.21 -8.96
N LYS A 73 -21.15 -2.22 -9.75
CA LYS A 73 -22.18 -3.28 -9.69
C LYS A 73 -21.76 -4.60 -10.35
N ASN A 74 -20.77 -4.56 -11.24
CA ASN A 74 -20.27 -5.72 -11.98
C ASN A 74 -18.78 -5.94 -11.69
N ASN A 75 -18.46 -6.25 -10.43
CA ASN A 75 -17.10 -6.58 -10.01
C ASN A 75 -16.99 -8.09 -9.75
N HIS A 76 -15.87 -8.71 -10.17
CA HIS A 76 -15.63 -10.15 -10.06
C HIS A 76 -14.21 -10.42 -9.58
N CYS A 77 -14.05 -11.39 -8.69
CA CYS A 77 -12.75 -11.95 -8.33
C CYS A 77 -12.27 -12.89 -9.45
N GLN A 78 -10.96 -12.95 -9.68
CA GLN A 78 -10.39 -13.87 -10.68
C GLN A 78 -10.61 -15.35 -10.29
N GLN A 79 -10.61 -15.63 -8.98
CA GLN A 79 -10.90 -16.95 -8.42
C GLN A 79 -11.65 -16.81 -7.10
N ALA A 80 -12.64 -17.67 -6.84
CA ALA A 80 -13.44 -17.66 -5.62
C ALA A 80 -12.74 -18.35 -4.42
N VAL A 81 -11.43 -18.12 -4.25
CA VAL A 81 -10.62 -18.66 -3.15
C VAL A 81 -9.72 -17.55 -2.59
N CYS A 82 -9.68 -17.40 -1.26
CA CYS A 82 -9.03 -16.28 -0.57
C CYS A 82 -7.57 -16.03 -1.01
N GLY A 83 -6.71 -17.05 -1.04
CA GLY A 83 -5.31 -16.91 -1.47
C GLY A 83 -5.15 -16.57 -2.96
N PRO A 84 -5.63 -17.44 -3.87
CA PRO A 84 -5.69 -17.22 -5.31
C PRO A 84 -6.21 -15.85 -5.75
N SER A 85 -7.32 -15.40 -5.15
CA SER A 85 -7.93 -14.09 -5.45
C SER A 85 -7.00 -12.91 -5.13
N ARG A 86 -6.21 -13.02 -4.06
CA ARG A 86 -5.36 -11.93 -3.55
C ARG A 86 -3.95 -11.93 -4.13
N ALA A 87 -3.45 -13.10 -4.51
CA ALA A 87 -2.10 -13.30 -5.02
C ALA A 87 -2.08 -13.54 -6.55
N ILE A 88 -3.25 -13.52 -7.23
CA ILE A 88 -3.39 -13.75 -8.67
C ILE A 88 -2.70 -15.07 -9.08
N VAL A 89 -2.88 -16.10 -8.25
CA VAL A 89 -2.31 -17.45 -8.46
C VAL A 89 -3.44 -18.45 -8.61
N TRP A 90 -3.22 -19.53 -9.34
CA TRP A 90 -4.24 -20.56 -9.61
C TRP A 90 -4.48 -21.51 -8.42
N ASP A 91 -3.48 -21.67 -7.56
CA ASP A 91 -3.52 -22.61 -6.43
C ASP A 91 -3.01 -21.98 -5.11
N LEU A 92 -3.10 -22.73 -4.02
CA LEU A 92 -2.68 -22.29 -2.69
C LEU A 92 -1.21 -22.62 -2.36
N LYS A 93 -0.48 -23.24 -3.30
CA LYS A 93 0.88 -23.73 -3.08
C LYS A 93 1.90 -22.90 -3.84
N THR A 94 1.55 -22.46 -5.04
CA THR A 94 2.42 -21.63 -5.86
C THR A 94 2.41 -20.22 -5.30
N THR A 95 3.60 -19.65 -5.11
CA THR A 95 3.69 -18.27 -4.66
C THR A 95 3.68 -17.32 -5.83
N MET A 96 3.05 -16.17 -5.66
CA MET A 96 2.97 -15.14 -6.72
C MET A 96 4.36 -14.79 -7.26
N LEU A 97 5.33 -14.62 -6.37
CA LEU A 97 6.71 -14.27 -6.71
C LEU A 97 7.49 -15.41 -7.39
N SER A 98 7.05 -16.67 -7.27
CA SER A 98 7.65 -17.77 -8.05
C SER A 98 7.23 -17.77 -9.52
N ILE A 99 6.04 -17.25 -9.84
CA ILE A 99 5.53 -17.17 -11.22
C ILE A 99 5.98 -15.86 -11.87
N LEU A 100 5.93 -14.76 -11.12
CA LEU A 100 6.26 -13.42 -11.58
C LEU A 100 7.24 -12.76 -10.61
N PRO A 101 8.56 -13.07 -10.72
CA PRO A 101 9.55 -12.56 -9.78
C PRO A 101 9.74 -11.03 -9.86
N ASP A 102 9.53 -10.45 -11.04
CA ASP A 102 9.76 -9.02 -11.31
C ASP A 102 8.49 -8.16 -11.20
N VAL A 103 7.37 -8.73 -10.74
CA VAL A 103 6.10 -7.98 -10.67
C VAL A 103 6.15 -6.93 -9.57
N VAL A 104 5.92 -5.67 -9.95
CA VAL A 104 5.73 -4.60 -8.97
C VAL A 104 4.29 -4.64 -8.49
N ILE A 105 4.10 -4.96 -7.21
CA ILE A 105 2.76 -4.95 -6.62
C ILE A 105 2.37 -3.57 -6.09
N LEU A 106 1.06 -3.37 -5.92
CA LEU A 106 0.49 -2.06 -5.58
C LEU A 106 1.19 -1.39 -4.38
N PRO A 107 1.41 -2.05 -3.23
CA PRO A 107 2.10 -1.43 -2.09
C PRO A 107 3.55 -1.04 -2.41
N GLN A 108 4.26 -1.85 -3.19
CA GLN A 108 5.64 -1.58 -3.62
C GLN A 108 5.68 -0.39 -4.59
N TYR A 109 4.70 -0.28 -5.49
CA TYR A 109 4.57 0.87 -6.38
C TYR A 109 4.39 2.17 -5.58
N PHE A 110 3.48 2.20 -4.61
CA PHE A 110 3.29 3.37 -3.73
C PHE A 110 4.57 3.69 -2.93
N MET A 111 5.24 2.68 -2.39
CA MET A 111 6.51 2.83 -1.66
C MET A 111 7.59 3.49 -2.54
N ASN A 112 7.75 3.03 -3.78
CA ASN A 112 8.73 3.58 -4.72
C ASN A 112 8.44 5.05 -5.11
N HIS A 113 7.19 5.52 -4.91
CA HIS A 113 6.77 6.90 -5.18
C HIS A 113 6.70 7.77 -3.91
N GLY A 114 7.33 7.35 -2.81
CA GLY A 114 7.46 8.15 -1.59
C GLY A 114 6.31 8.03 -0.60
N TYR A 115 5.37 7.10 -0.80
CA TYR A 115 4.32 6.84 0.18
C TYR A 115 4.79 5.90 1.29
N ILE A 116 4.30 6.15 2.50
CA ILE A 116 4.41 5.18 3.60
C ILE A 116 3.30 4.15 3.43
N THR A 117 3.68 2.95 2.98
CA THR A 117 2.78 1.80 2.87
C THR A 117 2.85 0.89 4.09
N ARG A 118 1.69 0.48 4.59
CA ARG A 118 1.56 -0.45 5.72
C ARG A 118 0.27 -1.24 5.63
N ALA A 119 0.37 -2.56 5.78
CA ALA A 119 -0.79 -3.43 5.91
C ALA A 119 -1.20 -3.63 7.37
N THR A 120 -2.48 -3.97 7.55
CA THR A 120 -3.06 -4.32 8.84
C THR A 120 -4.18 -5.33 8.64
N GLY A 121 -4.22 -6.39 9.45
CA GLY A 121 -5.12 -7.52 9.23
C GLY A 121 -4.70 -8.40 8.04
N LYS A 122 -5.66 -9.09 7.40
CA LYS A 122 -5.43 -10.07 6.32
C LYS A 122 -5.57 -9.41 4.94
N ILE A 123 -4.46 -8.87 4.40
CA ILE A 123 -4.41 -8.31 3.04
C ILE A 123 -3.96 -9.37 2.03
N TYR A 124 -2.83 -10.02 2.30
CA TYR A 124 -2.34 -11.17 1.55
C TYR A 124 -2.44 -12.45 2.38
N ASP A 125 -2.67 -13.58 1.70
CA ASP A 125 -2.68 -14.91 2.31
C ASP A 125 -1.25 -15.44 2.38
N GLY A 126 -0.77 -15.76 3.59
CA GLY A 126 0.61 -16.22 3.78
C GLY A 126 0.92 -17.55 3.09
N ARG A 127 -0.09 -18.35 2.72
CA ARG A 127 0.10 -19.57 1.92
C ARG A 127 0.60 -19.26 0.50
N CYS A 128 0.11 -18.18 -0.09
CA CYS A 128 0.42 -17.80 -1.47
C CYS A 128 1.56 -16.79 -1.61
N ILE A 129 2.06 -16.24 -0.50
CA ILE A 129 3.08 -15.16 -0.53
C ILE A 129 4.31 -15.50 0.34
N ASP A 130 4.12 -15.99 1.56
CA ASP A 130 5.23 -16.23 2.51
C ASP A 130 5.60 -17.71 2.65
N ASN A 131 5.43 -18.52 1.60
CA ASN A 131 5.67 -19.97 1.60
C ASN A 131 4.94 -20.70 2.74
N GLY A 132 3.69 -20.32 3.04
CA GLY A 132 2.90 -20.97 4.10
C GLY A 132 3.16 -20.48 5.52
N ARG A 133 3.96 -19.42 5.72
CA ARG A 133 4.24 -18.88 7.06
C ARG A 133 3.08 -18.04 7.61
N GLY A 134 1.98 -18.71 7.96
CA GLY A 134 0.86 -18.17 8.70
C GLY A 134 -0.30 -17.63 7.84
N TRP A 135 -1.41 -17.30 8.51
CA TRP A 135 -2.66 -16.85 7.86
C TRP A 135 -2.61 -15.39 7.37
N VAL A 136 -1.73 -14.58 7.95
CA VAL A 136 -1.52 -13.17 7.58
C VAL A 136 -0.10 -13.04 7.07
N SER A 137 0.02 -12.72 5.79
CA SER A 137 1.31 -12.49 5.18
C SER A 137 1.96 -11.21 5.71
N GLN A 138 3.29 -11.25 5.88
CA GLN A 138 4.11 -10.09 6.17
C GLN A 138 4.65 -9.43 4.91
N ASP A 139 4.84 -10.19 3.83
CA ASP A 139 5.31 -9.73 2.50
C ASP A 139 6.28 -8.54 2.60
N VAL A 140 7.40 -8.77 3.29
CA VAL A 140 8.34 -7.71 3.72
C VAL A 140 8.78 -6.78 2.57
N PRO A 141 9.03 -7.27 1.33
CA PRO A 141 9.44 -6.39 0.22
C PRO A 141 8.40 -5.34 -0.17
N SER A 142 7.13 -5.56 0.16
CA SER A 142 6.02 -4.76 -0.34
C SER A 142 5.64 -3.59 0.56
N TRP A 143 6.08 -3.62 1.82
CA TRP A 143 5.69 -2.61 2.80
C TRP A 143 6.87 -1.79 3.27
N SER A 144 6.71 -0.47 3.20
CA SER A 144 7.67 0.47 3.80
C SER A 144 7.79 0.29 5.33
N ARG A 145 6.75 -0.28 5.95
CA ARG A 145 6.68 -0.60 7.38
C ARG A 145 6.08 -1.98 7.58
N PRO A 146 6.57 -2.78 8.55
CA PRO A 146 6.04 -4.12 8.80
C PRO A 146 4.51 -4.13 8.98
N ALA A 147 3.88 -5.14 8.37
CA ALA A 147 2.44 -5.34 8.48
C ALA A 147 2.05 -5.53 9.95
N ARG A 148 1.06 -4.76 10.41
CA ARG A 148 0.59 -4.86 11.79
C ARG A 148 -0.26 -6.12 11.93
N LYS A 149 0.26 -7.12 12.63
CA LYS A 149 -0.53 -8.25 13.11
C LYS A 149 -1.55 -7.73 14.12
N VAL A 150 -2.81 -8.12 13.96
CA VAL A 150 -3.82 -7.75 14.95
C VAL A 150 -4.65 -8.95 15.38
N ASN A 151 -4.74 -9.12 16.71
CA ASN A 151 -5.60 -10.12 17.33
C ASN A 151 -7.06 -9.64 17.27
N GLY A 152 -7.92 -10.47 16.66
CA GLY A 152 -9.22 -10.07 16.09
C GLY A 152 -10.20 -9.35 17.02
N THR A 153 -10.13 -9.56 18.34
CA THR A 153 -11.10 -8.98 19.29
C THR A 153 -10.75 -7.57 19.79
N ARG A 154 -9.46 -7.16 19.76
CA ARG A 154 -9.02 -5.85 20.30
C ARG A 154 -8.98 -4.74 19.24
N TYR A 155 -8.87 -5.12 17.97
CA TYR A 155 -8.55 -4.20 16.87
C TYR A 155 -9.71 -3.29 16.44
N ALA A 156 -10.91 -3.84 16.28
CA ALA A 156 -12.08 -3.07 15.86
C ALA A 156 -12.36 -1.91 16.85
N ARG A 157 -12.23 -2.16 18.17
CA ARG A 157 -12.33 -1.11 19.19
C ARG A 157 -11.22 -0.06 19.08
N GLN A 158 -9.97 -0.48 18.89
CA GLN A 158 -8.83 0.46 18.84
C GLN A 158 -8.84 1.38 17.62
N ILE A 159 -9.30 0.90 16.46
CA ILE A 159 -9.43 1.76 15.26
C ILE A 159 -10.61 2.71 15.39
N VAL A 160 -11.77 2.24 15.84
CA VAL A 160 -12.92 3.13 16.07
C VAL A 160 -12.54 4.22 17.09
N GLN A 161 -11.87 3.85 18.19
CA GLN A 161 -11.38 4.80 19.19
C GLN A 161 -10.34 5.79 18.65
N ARG A 162 -9.42 5.38 17.77
CA ARG A 162 -8.43 6.31 17.19
C ARG A 162 -8.99 7.19 16.08
N LEU A 163 -9.92 6.68 15.26
CA LEU A 163 -10.59 7.48 14.23
C LEU A 163 -11.56 8.50 14.84
N SER A 164 -12.18 8.19 15.99
CA SER A 164 -12.94 9.18 16.77
C SER A 164 -12.05 10.25 17.40
N LEU A 165 -10.82 9.92 17.79
CA LEU A 165 -9.85 10.91 18.29
C LEU A 165 -9.31 11.82 17.17
N CYS A 166 -9.21 11.35 15.93
CA CYS A 166 -8.86 12.22 14.79
C CYS A 166 -9.96 13.23 14.43
N HIS A 167 -11.21 13.06 14.88
CA HIS A 167 -12.27 14.07 14.71
C HIS A 167 -12.16 15.24 15.72
N GLN A 168 -11.17 15.26 16.61
CA GLN A 168 -10.92 16.37 17.54
C GLN A 168 -9.84 17.36 17.07
N TRP A 169 -9.37 17.24 15.83
CA TRP A 169 -8.55 18.27 15.20
C TRP A 169 -9.46 19.19 14.36
N HIS A 170 -10.07 20.16 15.02
CA HIS A 170 -10.54 21.41 14.44
C HIS A 170 -9.81 22.55 15.15
#